data_AF-A0A3M5FNE0-F1
#
_entry.id   AF-A0A3M5FNE0-F1
#
_cell.length_a   1.000
_cell.length_b   1.000
_cell.length_c   1.000
_cell.angle_alpha   90.00
_cell.angle_beta   90.00
_cell.angle_gamma   90.00
#
_symmetry.space_group_name_H-M   'P 1'
#
loop_
_entity.id
_entity.type
_entity.pdbx_description
1 polymer ?
#
loop_
_entity_poly.entity_id
_entity_poly.type
_entity_poly.pdbx_seq_one_letter_code
_entity_poly.pdbx_strand_id
1 'polypeptide(L)'
;MHASRELKIHNKIHVLSQCHDLTGNSLLTSFYVVPELVGTAWSELNSRGRLLFVASHPERFADSVVTEIVGYSDEQGDSPFWDAIGRNFFDLNYAAAERLCGLKSRTFLAELMPHYPIYVPLLPDAAQEAMGQVHPRAQITFDILMREGFETDHYIDIFDGGPTLHAKVSGIRSIAQSRLVPVKIETAQSSDVGTGGRLYLVANGLLQDYRAVLLELDWAPGRPVVLSLQAADALGVGEGASVRIVAV
;
A
#
# COMPACT_ATOMS: atom_id res chain seq x y z
N MET A 1 13.31 17.31 -23.14
CA MET A 1 13.06 18.64 -23.76
C MET A 1 13.51 18.60 -25.19
N HIS A 2 12.61 18.76 -26.15
CA HIS A 2 12.99 18.93 -27.56
C HIS A 2 13.00 20.42 -27.87
N ALA A 3 14.14 20.95 -28.29
CA ALA A 3 14.29 22.35 -28.65
C ALA A 3 14.50 22.47 -30.16
N SER A 4 13.59 23.17 -30.84
CA SER A 4 13.77 23.55 -32.24
C SER A 4 14.17 25.02 -32.28
N ARG A 5 15.44 25.28 -32.61
CA ARG A 5 15.98 26.64 -32.72
C ARG A 5 15.29 27.43 -33.84
N GLU A 6 15.01 26.76 -34.95
CA GLU A 6 14.37 27.35 -36.13
C GLU A 6 12.91 27.74 -35.85
N LEU A 7 12.18 26.89 -35.14
CA LEU A 7 10.78 27.17 -34.75
C LEU A 7 10.67 28.01 -33.47
N LYS A 8 11.78 28.26 -32.76
CA LYS A 8 11.81 28.87 -31.41
C LYS A 8 10.91 28.15 -30.39
N ILE A 9 10.72 26.84 -30.57
CA ILE A 9 9.87 26.01 -29.71
C ILE A 9 10.72 25.21 -28.74
N HIS A 10 10.31 25.20 -27.47
CA HIS A 10 10.80 24.28 -26.45
C HIS A 10 9.63 23.40 -26.02
N ASN A 11 9.63 22.14 -26.47
CA ASN A 11 8.57 21.20 -26.15
C ASN A 11 9.00 20.24 -25.04
N LYS A 12 8.20 20.18 -23.96
CA LYS A 12 8.36 19.18 -22.90
C LYS A 12 7.55 17.96 -23.32
N ILE A 13 8.23 16.83 -23.50
CA ILE A 13 7.62 15.59 -23.96
C ILE A 13 7.81 14.54 -22.87
N HIS A 14 6.71 13.89 -22.50
CA HIS A 14 6.71 12.77 -21.58
C HIS A 14 7.11 11.48 -22.32
N VAL A 15 7.97 10.70 -21.68
CA VAL A 15 8.39 9.37 -22.15
C VAL A 15 8.29 8.38 -21.00
N LEU A 16 8.01 7.12 -21.32
CA LEU A 16 8.13 5.99 -20.41
C LEU A 16 9.48 5.33 -20.64
N SER A 17 10.27 5.17 -19.58
CA SER A 17 11.55 4.47 -19.64
C SER A 17 11.55 3.36 -18.61
N GLN A 18 11.89 2.15 -19.05
CA GLN A 18 12.05 1.03 -18.14
C GLN A 18 13.21 1.29 -17.19
N CYS A 19 13.00 1.08 -15.88
CA CYS A 19 14.00 1.34 -14.85
C CYS A 19 13.82 0.39 -13.65
N HIS A 20 14.71 0.53 -12.68
CA HIS A 20 14.66 -0.17 -11.39
C HIS A 20 15.01 0.79 -10.24
N ASP A 21 14.68 2.07 -10.42
CA ASP A 21 15.09 3.19 -9.56
C ASP A 21 14.55 3.07 -8.12
N LEU A 22 13.47 2.29 -7.94
CA LEU A 22 12.86 2.01 -6.64
C LEU A 22 13.60 0.92 -5.83
N THR A 23 14.68 0.34 -6.36
CA THR A 23 15.48 -0.68 -5.66
C THR A 23 15.94 -0.18 -4.30
N GLY A 24 15.74 -1.00 -3.27
CA GLY A 24 16.16 -0.70 -1.89
C GLY A 24 15.08 -0.06 -1.03
N ASN A 25 13.96 0.40 -1.59
CA ASN A 25 12.80 0.80 -0.79
C ASN A 25 12.10 -0.43 -0.18
N SER A 26 11.47 -0.24 0.97
CA SER A 26 10.55 -1.25 1.51
C SER A 26 9.27 -1.25 0.66
N LEU A 27 8.75 -2.42 0.29
CA LEU A 27 7.59 -2.54 -0.59
C LEU A 27 6.39 -3.12 0.17
N LEU A 28 5.26 -2.43 0.16
CA LEU A 28 3.98 -3.01 0.58
C LEU A 28 3.36 -3.76 -0.59
N THR A 29 3.05 -5.04 -0.39
CA THR A 29 2.40 -5.88 -1.42
C THR A 29 1.27 -6.71 -0.82
N SER A 30 0.61 -7.49 -1.68
CA SER A 30 -0.25 -8.61 -1.28
C SER A 30 -1.45 -8.21 -0.41
N PHE A 31 -1.92 -6.96 -0.53
CA PHE A 31 -3.12 -6.52 0.17
C PHE A 31 -4.35 -7.14 -0.48
N TYR A 32 -5.13 -7.84 0.33
CA TYR A 32 -6.45 -8.34 -0.04
C TYR A 32 -7.33 -8.38 1.20
N VAL A 33 -8.59 -8.00 1.04
CA VAL A 33 -9.66 -8.25 2.01
C VAL A 33 -10.84 -8.86 1.28
N VAL A 34 -11.57 -9.73 1.97
CA VAL A 34 -12.83 -10.26 1.44
C VAL A 34 -13.84 -9.11 1.24
N PRO A 35 -14.76 -9.21 0.26
CA PRO A 35 -15.66 -8.13 -0.12
C PRO A 35 -16.43 -7.50 1.05
N GLU A 36 -16.82 -8.31 2.04
CA GLU A 36 -17.60 -7.91 3.20
C GLU A 36 -16.83 -6.97 4.15
N LEU A 37 -15.50 -6.95 4.06
CA LEU A 37 -14.62 -6.15 4.91
C LEU A 37 -14.08 -4.91 4.20
N VAL A 38 -14.33 -4.74 2.90
CA VAL A 38 -13.91 -3.57 2.12
C VAL A 38 -14.51 -2.30 2.73
N GLY A 39 -13.68 -1.28 2.95
CA GLY A 39 -14.12 0.00 3.52
C GLY A 39 -14.43 -0.03 5.02
N THR A 40 -14.28 -1.18 5.68
CA THR A 40 -14.43 -1.29 7.14
C THR A 40 -13.10 -1.02 7.85
N ALA A 41 -13.14 -0.84 9.18
CA ALA A 41 -11.92 -0.73 9.99
C ALA A 41 -11.00 -1.96 9.86
N TRP A 42 -11.52 -3.14 9.49
CA TRP A 42 -10.69 -4.32 9.23
C TRP A 42 -9.78 -4.14 8.00
N SER A 43 -10.22 -3.37 7.00
CA SER A 43 -9.34 -2.97 5.88
C SER A 43 -8.19 -2.08 6.36
N GLU A 44 -8.47 -1.17 7.31
CA GLU A 44 -7.46 -0.33 7.95
C GLU A 44 -6.46 -1.18 8.72
N LEU A 45 -6.92 -2.15 9.54
CA LEU A 45 -6.04 -3.06 10.26
C LEU A 45 -5.16 -3.89 9.33
N ASN A 46 -5.75 -4.49 8.29
CA ASN A 46 -5.02 -5.32 7.33
C ASN A 46 -3.93 -4.53 6.61
N SER A 47 -4.20 -3.27 6.26
CA SER A 47 -3.20 -2.43 5.60
C SER A 47 -2.17 -1.87 6.59
N ARG A 48 -2.62 -1.19 7.64
CA ARG A 48 -1.81 -0.37 8.55
C ARG A 48 -1.19 -1.15 9.70
N GLY A 49 -1.64 -2.37 9.98
CA GLY A 49 -0.95 -3.28 10.89
C GLY A 49 0.51 -3.49 10.46
N ARG A 50 0.74 -3.60 9.14
CA ARG A 50 2.09 -3.65 8.56
C ARG A 50 2.92 -2.41 8.93
N LEU A 51 2.31 -1.22 8.94
CA LEU A 51 2.98 0.02 9.31
C LEU A 51 3.31 0.06 10.82
N LEU A 52 2.44 -0.48 11.68
CA LEU A 52 2.76 -0.65 13.10
C LEU A 52 3.92 -1.65 13.33
N PHE A 53 4.03 -2.67 12.49
CA PHE A 53 5.17 -3.58 12.50
C PHE A 53 6.47 -2.87 12.11
N VAL A 54 6.44 -2.05 11.03
CA VAL A 54 7.58 -1.21 10.62
C VAL A 54 7.98 -0.26 11.76
N ALA A 55 7.01 0.39 12.40
CA ALA A 55 7.26 1.28 13.53
C ALA A 55 7.90 0.58 14.75
N SER A 56 7.70 -0.73 14.89
CA SER A 56 8.23 -1.53 16.00
C SER A 56 9.62 -2.10 15.69
N HIS A 57 9.99 -2.21 14.41
CA HIS A 57 11.26 -2.80 13.97
C HIS A 57 11.89 -1.98 12.82
N PRO A 58 12.12 -0.67 13.00
CA PRO A 58 12.54 0.22 11.91
C PRO A 58 13.86 -0.21 11.26
N GLU A 59 14.76 -0.86 11.99
CA GLU A 59 16.05 -1.34 11.50
C GLU A 59 15.97 -2.42 10.42
N ARG A 60 14.78 -3.02 10.24
CA ARG A 60 14.53 -4.05 9.23
C ARG A 60 14.05 -3.48 7.89
N PHE A 61 13.77 -2.19 7.85
CA PHE A 61 13.12 -1.52 6.72
C PHE A 61 13.96 -0.33 6.27
N ALA A 62 13.84 0.00 4.99
CA ALA A 62 14.40 1.24 4.46
C ALA A 62 13.65 2.48 5.01
N ASP A 63 14.30 3.64 4.92
CA ASP A 63 13.72 4.94 5.34
C ASP A 63 12.55 5.42 4.48
N SER A 64 12.26 4.71 3.39
CA SER A 64 11.14 4.95 2.48
C SER A 64 10.37 3.66 2.21
N VAL A 65 9.06 3.83 2.01
CA VAL A 65 8.12 2.77 1.67
C VAL A 65 7.47 3.11 0.34
N VAL A 66 7.41 2.13 -0.53
CA VAL A 66 6.70 2.20 -1.82
C VAL A 66 5.64 1.13 -1.91
N THR A 67 4.70 1.30 -2.83
CA THR A 67 3.67 0.33 -3.16
C THR A 67 3.22 0.55 -4.59
N GLU A 68 3.05 -0.53 -5.32
CA GLU A 68 2.42 -0.50 -6.64
C GLU A 68 0.95 -0.84 -6.46
N ILE A 69 0.07 0.02 -6.93
CA ILE A 69 -1.37 -0.20 -6.91
C ILE A 69 -1.79 -0.76 -8.27
N VAL A 70 -2.56 -1.83 -8.27
CA VAL A 70 -3.06 -2.48 -9.50
C VAL A 70 -3.74 -1.45 -10.39
N GLY A 71 -3.31 -1.38 -11.66
CA GLY A 71 -3.79 -0.44 -12.65
C GLY A 71 -5.18 -0.74 -13.19
N TYR A 72 -5.73 0.21 -13.93
CA TYR A 72 -7.07 0.08 -14.49
C TYR A 72 -7.16 -1.08 -15.52
N SER A 73 -8.19 -1.90 -15.33
CA SER A 73 -8.74 -2.79 -16.36
C SER A 73 -10.26 -2.67 -16.33
N ASP A 74 -10.90 -2.90 -17.47
CA ASP A 74 -12.35 -2.89 -17.57
C ASP A 74 -13.01 -4.16 -16.99
N GLU A 75 -14.34 -4.25 -17.11
CA GLU A 75 -15.12 -5.40 -16.64
C GLU A 75 -14.83 -6.69 -17.41
N GLN A 76 -14.28 -6.58 -18.62
CA GLN A 76 -13.84 -7.73 -19.44
C GLN A 76 -12.44 -8.21 -19.03
N GLY A 77 -11.73 -7.44 -18.20
CA GLY A 77 -10.37 -7.71 -17.77
C GLY A 77 -9.33 -7.26 -18.78
N ASP A 78 -9.68 -6.34 -19.68
CA ASP A 78 -8.78 -5.74 -20.64
C ASP A 78 -8.19 -4.44 -20.07
N SER A 79 -6.87 -4.25 -20.23
CA SER A 79 -6.15 -3.06 -19.79
C SER A 79 -5.76 -2.22 -21.00
N PRO A 80 -6.26 -0.98 -21.13
CA PRO A 80 -5.89 -0.09 -22.24
C PRO A 80 -4.38 0.16 -22.33
N PHE A 81 -3.71 0.21 -21.18
CA PHE A 81 -2.26 0.39 -21.11
C PHE A 81 -1.51 -0.85 -21.62
N TRP A 82 -1.91 -2.05 -21.18
CA TRP A 82 -1.34 -3.30 -21.66
C TRP A 82 -1.50 -3.47 -23.17
N ASP A 83 -2.70 -3.21 -23.70
CA ASP A 83 -3.00 -3.33 -25.11
C ASP A 83 -2.16 -2.37 -25.99
N ALA A 84 -1.90 -1.16 -25.48
CA ALA A 84 -1.11 -0.17 -26.19
C ALA A 84 0.40 -0.45 -26.18
N ILE A 85 0.91 -1.19 -25.19
CA ILE A 85 2.34 -1.45 -25.03
C ILE A 85 2.63 -2.94 -25.05
N GLY A 86 2.39 -3.64 -23.95
CA GLY A 86 2.84 -5.01 -23.73
C GLY A 86 2.30 -6.01 -24.76
N ARG A 87 1.02 -5.91 -25.14
CA ARG A 87 0.39 -6.82 -26.11
C ARG A 87 1.12 -6.83 -27.45
N ASN A 88 1.71 -5.71 -27.88
CA ASN A 88 2.47 -5.63 -29.12
C ASN A 88 3.76 -6.48 -29.12
N PHE A 89 4.24 -6.88 -27.94
CA PHE A 89 5.45 -7.70 -27.79
C PHE A 89 5.15 -9.17 -27.47
N PHE A 90 4.02 -9.47 -26.83
CA PHE A 90 3.70 -10.82 -26.35
C PHE A 90 2.51 -11.48 -27.04
N ASP A 91 1.68 -10.72 -27.76
CA ASP A 91 0.41 -11.19 -28.33
C ASP A 91 -0.47 -11.96 -27.32
N LEU A 92 -0.45 -11.50 -26.05
CA LEU A 92 -1.27 -12.01 -24.95
C LEU A 92 -2.22 -10.90 -24.48
N ASN A 93 -3.43 -11.26 -24.09
CA ASN A 93 -4.30 -10.33 -23.36
C ASN A 93 -3.81 -10.15 -21.92
N TYR A 94 -4.28 -9.10 -21.25
CA TYR A 94 -3.81 -8.72 -19.92
C TYR A 94 -4.04 -9.83 -18.89
N ALA A 95 -5.24 -10.42 -18.86
CA ALA A 95 -5.55 -11.53 -17.95
C ALA A 95 -4.61 -12.75 -18.12
N ALA A 96 -4.22 -13.09 -19.35
CA ALA A 96 -3.27 -14.16 -19.61
C ALA A 96 -1.83 -13.77 -19.19
N ALA A 97 -1.44 -12.52 -19.42
CA ALA A 97 -0.14 -12.00 -19.00
C ALA A 97 0.00 -12.02 -17.47
N GLU A 98 -1.02 -11.55 -16.73
CA GLU A 98 -1.06 -11.57 -15.27
C GLU A 98 -1.03 -13.00 -14.70
N ARG A 99 -1.79 -13.93 -15.31
CA ARG A 99 -1.73 -15.35 -14.93
C ARG A 99 -0.33 -15.93 -15.14
N LEU A 100 0.32 -15.59 -16.24
CA LEU A 100 1.68 -16.05 -16.55
C LEU A 100 2.70 -15.46 -15.57
N CYS A 101 2.58 -14.17 -15.22
CA CYS A 101 3.34 -13.52 -14.17
C CYS A 101 3.22 -14.25 -12.83
N GLY A 102 1.99 -14.59 -12.42
CA GLY A 102 1.74 -15.30 -11.17
C GLY A 102 2.29 -16.72 -11.11
N LEU A 103 2.38 -17.42 -12.25
CA LEU A 103 2.91 -18.79 -12.32
C LEU A 103 4.43 -18.87 -12.49
N LYS A 104 5.05 -17.85 -13.11
CA LYS A 104 6.49 -17.82 -13.37
C LYS A 104 7.17 -16.75 -12.52
N SER A 105 7.43 -15.58 -13.10
CA SER A 105 8.06 -14.42 -12.47
C SER A 105 7.77 -13.19 -13.31
N ARG A 106 7.50 -12.05 -12.66
CA ARG A 106 7.33 -10.74 -13.34
C ARG A 106 8.59 -10.33 -14.10
N THR A 107 9.78 -10.73 -13.64
CA THR A 107 11.06 -10.43 -14.29
C THR A 107 11.14 -10.99 -15.72
N PHE A 108 10.56 -12.17 -15.96
CA PHE A 108 10.61 -12.82 -17.27
C PHE A 108 9.91 -12.00 -18.36
N LEU A 109 8.74 -11.42 -18.05
CA LEU A 109 8.05 -10.56 -19.00
C LEU A 109 8.70 -9.16 -19.05
N ALA A 110 9.25 -8.66 -17.94
CA ALA A 110 9.94 -7.38 -17.95
C ALA A 110 11.15 -7.35 -18.91
N GLU A 111 11.91 -8.45 -19.03
CA GLU A 111 13.09 -8.53 -19.91
C GLU A 111 12.77 -8.41 -21.40
N LEU A 112 11.53 -8.66 -21.79
CA LEU A 112 11.08 -8.65 -23.18
C LEU A 112 10.36 -7.34 -23.56
N MET A 113 10.23 -6.41 -22.59
CA MET A 113 9.71 -5.06 -22.82
C MET A 113 10.76 -4.17 -23.53
N PRO A 114 10.32 -3.15 -24.29
CA PRO A 114 11.22 -2.26 -25.01
C PRO A 114 12.13 -1.48 -24.04
N HIS A 115 13.44 -1.54 -24.28
CA HIS A 115 14.44 -0.80 -23.49
C HIS A 115 14.57 0.68 -23.88
N TYR A 116 14.10 1.06 -25.07
CA TYR A 116 14.12 2.45 -25.50
C TYR A 116 12.89 3.21 -25.00
N PRO A 117 13.02 4.52 -24.71
CA PRO A 117 11.91 5.31 -24.21
C PRO A 117 10.70 5.30 -25.16
N ILE A 118 9.51 5.07 -24.60
CA ILE A 118 8.24 5.14 -25.33
C ILE A 118 7.70 6.55 -25.18
N TYR A 119 7.43 7.23 -26.30
CA TYR A 119 6.83 8.55 -26.29
C TYR A 119 5.36 8.47 -25.91
N VAL A 120 4.99 9.07 -24.77
CA VAL A 120 3.60 9.10 -24.29
C VAL A 120 2.65 9.69 -25.35
N PRO A 121 2.99 10.77 -26.08
CA PRO A 121 2.11 11.30 -27.13
C PRO A 121 1.89 10.39 -28.34
N LEU A 122 2.62 9.27 -28.46
CA LEU A 122 2.40 8.27 -29.51
C LEU A 122 1.47 7.14 -29.05
N LEU A 123 1.11 7.10 -27.77
CA LEU A 123 0.15 6.13 -27.25
C LEU A 123 -1.29 6.54 -27.60
N PRO A 124 -2.20 5.59 -27.81
CA PRO A 124 -3.63 5.89 -27.91
C PRO A 124 -4.13 6.67 -26.69
N ASP A 125 -5.11 7.55 -26.88
CA ASP A 125 -5.65 8.41 -25.81
C ASP A 125 -6.11 7.58 -24.60
N ALA A 126 -6.81 6.46 -24.83
CA ALA A 126 -7.26 5.57 -23.75
C ALA A 126 -6.12 4.99 -22.91
N ALA A 127 -4.95 4.75 -23.50
CA ALA A 127 -3.77 4.28 -22.77
C ALA A 127 -3.13 5.42 -21.98
N GLN A 128 -3.07 6.63 -22.54
CA GLN A 128 -2.60 7.82 -21.83
C GLN A 128 -3.50 8.14 -20.62
N GLU A 129 -4.82 8.00 -20.77
CA GLU A 129 -5.80 8.20 -19.72
C GLU A 129 -5.71 7.13 -18.62
N ALA A 130 -5.40 5.88 -18.98
CA ALA A 130 -5.23 4.78 -18.02
C ALA A 130 -3.94 4.88 -17.17
N MET A 131 -2.94 5.65 -17.62
CA MET A 131 -1.68 5.81 -16.89
C MET A 131 -1.91 6.43 -15.51
N GLY A 132 -1.46 5.73 -14.47
CA GLY A 132 -1.63 6.13 -13.07
C GLY A 132 -3.05 5.93 -12.53
N GLN A 133 -3.96 5.33 -13.29
CA GLN A 133 -5.30 5.00 -12.82
C GLN A 133 -5.30 3.69 -12.03
N VAL A 134 -6.17 3.62 -11.04
CA VAL A 134 -6.28 2.49 -10.12
C VAL A 134 -7.46 1.59 -10.54
N HIS A 135 -7.28 0.27 -10.45
CA HIS A 135 -8.40 -0.66 -10.60
C HIS A 135 -9.50 -0.35 -9.57
N PRO A 136 -10.81 -0.35 -9.92
CA PRO A 136 -11.88 -0.02 -8.97
C PRO A 136 -11.83 -0.81 -7.66
N ARG A 137 -11.48 -2.10 -7.73
CA ARG A 137 -11.30 -2.96 -6.54
C ARG A 137 -10.09 -2.62 -5.65
N ALA A 138 -9.08 -1.94 -6.21
CA ALA A 138 -7.88 -1.50 -5.49
C ALA A 138 -8.02 -0.07 -4.92
N GLN A 139 -9.13 0.62 -5.19
CA GLN A 139 -9.38 1.98 -4.71
C GLN A 139 -9.26 2.09 -3.18
N ILE A 140 -9.76 1.09 -2.45
CA ILE A 140 -9.65 1.07 -0.98
C ILE A 140 -8.19 1.07 -0.51
N THR A 141 -7.30 0.37 -1.21
CA THR A 141 -5.88 0.31 -0.88
C THR A 141 -5.23 1.68 -1.09
N PHE A 142 -5.52 2.31 -2.24
CA PHE A 142 -5.06 3.66 -2.56
C PHE A 142 -5.52 4.65 -1.49
N ASP A 143 -6.82 4.67 -1.17
CA ASP A 143 -7.41 5.63 -0.24
C ASP A 143 -6.83 5.51 1.19
N ILE A 144 -6.60 4.28 1.66
CA ILE A 144 -5.95 4.05 2.97
C ILE A 144 -4.55 4.67 2.98
N LEU A 145 -3.76 4.43 1.93
CA LEU A 145 -2.37 4.88 1.88
C LEU A 145 -2.25 6.40 1.68
N MET A 146 -3.15 7.01 0.90
CA MET A 146 -3.24 8.48 0.82
C MET A 146 -3.53 9.11 2.18
N ARG A 147 -4.43 8.52 3.00
CA ARG A 147 -4.67 8.97 4.38
C ARG A 147 -3.47 8.77 5.30
N GLU A 148 -2.60 7.82 4.99
CA GLU A 148 -1.35 7.58 5.71
C GLU A 148 -0.24 8.57 5.34
N GLY A 149 -0.44 9.40 4.30
CA GLY A 149 0.55 10.37 3.82
C GLY A 149 1.44 9.86 2.68
N PHE A 150 1.01 8.79 1.99
CA PHE A 150 1.62 8.43 0.71
C PHE A 150 1.19 9.40 -0.39
N GLU A 151 2.08 9.59 -1.36
CA GLU A 151 1.85 10.42 -2.54
C GLU A 151 2.17 9.60 -3.80
N THR A 152 1.52 9.93 -4.91
CA THR A 152 1.83 9.33 -6.22
C THR A 152 3.21 9.78 -6.68
N ASP A 153 4.05 8.83 -7.07
CA ASP A 153 5.36 9.09 -7.65
C ASP A 153 5.29 9.06 -9.20
N HIS A 154 6.40 9.32 -9.88
CA HIS A 154 6.52 9.32 -11.33
C HIS A 154 6.72 7.93 -11.96
N TYR A 155 6.42 6.86 -11.22
CA TYR A 155 6.53 5.47 -11.66
C TYR A 155 5.15 4.83 -11.79
N ILE A 156 4.99 4.05 -12.86
CA ILE A 156 3.79 3.26 -13.13
C ILE A 156 4.19 1.81 -13.43
N ASP A 157 3.29 0.88 -13.13
CA ASP A 157 3.49 -0.53 -13.43
C ASP A 157 3.67 -0.77 -14.93
N ILE A 158 4.60 -1.66 -15.28
CA ILE A 158 4.97 -1.91 -16.68
C ILE A 158 3.91 -2.71 -17.46
N PHE A 159 2.95 -3.33 -16.77
CA PHE A 159 1.89 -4.15 -17.37
C PHE A 159 0.60 -3.37 -17.52
N ASP A 160 0.10 -2.77 -16.44
CA ASP A 160 -1.22 -2.12 -16.40
C ASP A 160 -1.18 -0.61 -16.20
N GLY A 161 0.00 -0.03 -16.03
CA GLY A 161 0.15 1.41 -15.86
C GLY A 161 -0.35 1.90 -14.50
N GLY A 162 -0.60 1.02 -13.54
CA GLY A 162 -1.04 1.36 -12.19
C GLY A 162 -0.03 2.23 -11.45
N PRO A 163 -0.48 3.15 -10.58
CA PRO A 163 0.40 4.12 -9.96
C PRO A 163 1.28 3.49 -8.87
N THR A 164 2.50 3.99 -8.76
CA THR A 164 3.33 3.79 -7.57
C THR A 164 3.04 4.89 -6.54
N LEU A 165 2.81 4.50 -5.29
CA LEU A 165 2.79 5.44 -4.16
C LEU A 165 4.09 5.34 -3.36
N HIS A 166 4.55 6.47 -2.84
CA HIS A 166 5.77 6.57 -2.05
C HIS A 166 5.54 7.43 -0.80
N ALA A 167 6.18 7.06 0.30
CA ALA A 167 6.29 7.88 1.50
C ALA A 167 7.62 7.64 2.22
N LYS A 168 8.18 8.70 2.81
CA LYS A 168 9.23 8.54 3.83
C LYS A 168 8.62 7.98 5.11
N VAL A 169 9.29 7.01 5.74
CA VAL A 169 8.84 6.35 6.98
C VAL A 169 8.49 7.38 8.08
N SER A 170 9.28 8.45 8.20
CA SER A 170 9.04 9.52 9.17
C SER A 170 7.76 10.32 8.93
N GLY A 171 7.21 10.30 7.71
CA GLY A 171 5.99 11.01 7.32
C GLY A 171 4.73 10.13 7.39
N ILE A 172 4.87 8.82 7.50
CA ILE A 172 3.74 7.88 7.51
C ILE A 172 2.98 7.99 8.83
N ARG A 173 1.68 8.34 8.76
CA ARG A 173 0.83 8.64 9.92
C ARG A 173 0.86 7.54 10.99
N SER A 174 0.59 6.29 10.62
CA SER A 174 0.56 5.16 11.56
C SER A 174 1.93 4.79 12.11
N ILE A 175 3.02 5.25 11.50
CA ILE A 175 4.36 5.10 12.06
C ILE A 175 4.62 6.26 13.02
N ALA A 176 4.61 7.48 12.50
CA ALA A 176 4.99 8.71 13.20
C ALA A 176 4.10 9.04 14.40
N GLN A 177 2.81 8.71 14.34
CA GLN A 177 1.85 9.03 15.40
C GLN A 177 1.57 7.84 16.34
N SER A 178 2.14 6.66 16.06
CA SER A 178 1.96 5.51 16.94
C SER A 178 2.76 5.65 18.23
N ARG A 179 2.25 5.05 19.30
CA ARG A 179 2.82 5.15 20.64
C ARG A 179 2.97 3.78 21.26
N LEU A 180 4.10 3.56 21.92
CA LEU A 180 4.32 2.41 22.79
C LEU A 180 3.76 2.73 24.17
N VAL A 181 2.82 1.93 24.65
CA VAL A 181 2.08 2.21 25.89
C VAL A 181 2.01 0.95 26.76
N PRO A 182 2.27 1.02 28.07
CA PRO A 182 2.12 -0.12 28.97
C PRO A 182 0.66 -0.57 29.05
N VAL A 183 0.44 -1.88 29.24
CA VAL A 183 -0.89 -2.46 29.39
C VAL A 183 -1.24 -2.70 30.86
N LYS A 184 -2.54 -2.57 31.18
CA LYS A 184 -3.15 -3.05 32.41
C LYS A 184 -4.30 -3.97 32.03
N ILE A 185 -4.30 -5.20 32.55
CA ILE A 185 -5.34 -6.17 32.24
C ILE A 185 -6.48 -6.00 33.26
N GLU A 186 -7.70 -5.83 32.78
CA GLU A 186 -8.89 -5.78 33.63
C GLU A 186 -9.43 -7.20 33.84
N THR A 187 -9.42 -7.65 35.09
CA THR A 187 -9.87 -9.00 35.49
C THR A 187 -11.37 -9.07 35.77
N ALA A 188 -12.07 -7.93 35.85
CA ALA A 188 -13.52 -7.89 35.98
C ALA A 188 -14.17 -8.02 34.60
N GLN A 189 -15.27 -8.77 34.49
CA GLN A 189 -16.09 -8.82 33.28
C GLN A 189 -16.82 -7.49 33.09
N SER A 190 -16.12 -6.44 32.69
CA SER A 190 -16.71 -5.28 32.02
C SER A 190 -16.99 -5.73 30.59
N SER A 191 -18.26 -5.67 30.18
CA SER A 191 -18.65 -5.93 28.79
C SER A 191 -17.83 -5.00 27.88
N ASP A 192 -17.16 -5.56 26.87
CA ASP A 192 -16.26 -4.91 25.89
C ASP A 192 -16.95 -3.86 24.97
N VAL A 193 -18.01 -3.22 25.46
CA VAL A 193 -18.73 -2.14 24.77
C VAL A 193 -18.87 -0.97 25.74
N GLY A 194 -17.76 -0.31 26.03
CA GLY A 194 -17.78 1.06 26.52
C GLY A 194 -18.27 1.96 25.40
N THR A 195 -19.58 2.22 25.37
CA THR A 195 -20.21 3.14 24.41
C THR A 195 -19.53 4.52 24.49
N GLY A 196 -18.65 4.84 23.53
CA GLY A 196 -18.01 6.15 23.40
C GLY A 196 -16.48 6.18 23.23
N GLY A 197 -15.79 5.03 23.21
CA GLY A 197 -14.35 4.97 22.95
C GLY A 197 -13.97 5.33 21.51
N ARG A 198 -12.72 5.76 21.28
CA ARG A 198 -12.16 5.93 19.92
C ARG A 198 -11.59 4.60 19.44
N LEU A 199 -11.71 4.30 18.15
CA LEU A 199 -11.16 3.07 17.57
C LEU A 199 -9.64 3.18 17.36
N TYR A 200 -8.90 2.18 17.82
CA TYR A 200 -7.45 2.07 17.70
C TYR A 200 -7.04 0.77 17.01
N LEU A 201 -5.97 0.86 16.23
CA LEU A 201 -5.12 -0.26 15.88
C LEU A 201 -4.15 -0.51 17.04
N VAL A 202 -4.10 -1.73 17.55
CA VAL A 202 -3.26 -2.13 18.67
C VAL A 202 -2.43 -3.33 18.26
N ALA A 203 -1.11 -3.25 18.42
CA ALA A 203 -0.17 -4.32 18.09
C ALA A 203 0.74 -4.66 19.27
N ASN A 204 1.10 -5.93 19.45
CA ASN A 204 1.95 -6.35 20.56
C ASN A 204 3.44 -6.03 20.39
N GLY A 205 3.85 -5.58 19.19
CA GLY A 205 5.23 -5.18 18.90
C GLY A 205 6.24 -6.34 18.86
N LEU A 206 5.79 -7.60 18.90
CA LEU A 206 6.65 -8.77 18.79
C LEU A 206 7.06 -9.04 17.33
N LEU A 207 8.13 -9.80 17.14
CA LEU A 207 8.62 -10.17 15.81
C LEU A 207 7.93 -11.43 15.27
N GLN A 208 8.21 -12.59 15.86
CA GLN A 208 7.66 -13.88 15.39
C GLN A 208 6.19 -14.06 15.80
N ASP A 209 5.87 -13.69 17.03
CA ASP A 209 4.50 -13.75 17.56
C ASP A 209 3.77 -12.42 17.40
N TYR A 210 4.02 -11.69 16.30
CA TYR A 210 3.32 -10.45 16.01
C TYR A 210 1.81 -10.68 15.98
N ARG A 211 1.06 -9.87 16.73
CA ARG A 211 -0.40 -9.83 16.73
C ARG A 211 -0.85 -8.38 16.69
N ALA A 212 -1.93 -8.12 15.96
CA ALA A 212 -2.59 -6.83 15.94
C ALA A 212 -4.12 -6.99 15.90
N VAL A 213 -4.82 -6.09 16.59
CA VAL A 213 -6.27 -6.09 16.74
C VAL A 213 -6.83 -4.67 16.63
N LEU A 214 -8.14 -4.59 16.41
CA LEU A 214 -8.91 -3.36 16.55
C LEU A 214 -9.56 -3.34 17.93
N LEU A 215 -9.41 -2.24 18.66
CA LEU A 215 -10.05 -2.04 19.96
C LEU A 215 -10.65 -0.64 20.05
N GLU A 216 -11.86 -0.54 20.59
CA GLU A 216 -12.42 0.73 21.03
C GLU A 216 -11.85 1.05 22.41
N LEU A 217 -11.11 2.16 22.52
CA LEU A 217 -10.44 2.56 23.75
C LEU A 217 -10.83 3.98 24.13
N ASP A 218 -11.19 4.19 25.39
CA ASP A 218 -11.17 5.51 26.04
C ASP A 218 -9.76 5.76 26.62
N TRP A 219 -8.80 5.97 25.72
CA TRP A 219 -7.40 6.14 26.09
C TRP A 219 -6.92 7.57 25.88
N ALA A 220 -6.15 8.07 26.86
CA ALA A 220 -5.47 9.35 26.80
C ALA A 220 -3.95 9.19 27.01
N PRO A 221 -3.11 10.00 26.33
CA PRO A 221 -1.66 9.97 26.52
C PRO A 221 -1.24 10.08 27.99
N GLY A 222 -0.28 9.25 28.40
CA GLY A 222 0.25 9.21 29.77
C GLY A 222 -0.45 8.19 30.69
N ARG A 223 -1.50 7.51 30.23
CA ARG A 223 -2.15 6.40 30.93
C ARG A 223 -1.82 5.05 30.28
N PRO A 224 -1.83 3.94 31.04
CA PRO A 224 -1.76 2.61 30.43
C PRO A 224 -3.01 2.33 29.58
N VAL A 225 -2.88 1.44 28.60
CA VAL A 225 -4.04 0.88 27.89
C VAL A 225 -4.66 -0.19 28.78
N VAL A 226 -5.96 -0.07 29.03
CA VAL A 226 -6.72 -1.11 29.74
C VAL A 226 -7.21 -2.12 28.72
N LEU A 227 -6.90 -3.40 28.92
CA LEU A 227 -7.30 -4.50 28.03
C LEU A 227 -8.20 -5.47 28.80
N SER A 228 -9.26 -5.95 28.15
CA SER A 228 -9.99 -7.13 28.62
C SER A 228 -9.09 -8.38 28.53
N LEU A 229 -9.42 -9.43 29.29
CA LEU A 229 -8.73 -10.72 29.18
C LEU A 229 -8.74 -11.24 27.74
N GLN A 230 -9.86 -11.11 27.03
CA GLN A 230 -9.98 -11.54 25.63
C GLN A 230 -9.03 -10.76 24.71
N ALA A 231 -8.95 -9.44 24.86
CA ALA A 231 -8.05 -8.61 24.08
C ALA A 231 -6.58 -8.90 24.39
N ALA A 232 -6.23 -9.12 25.65
CA ALA A 232 -4.89 -9.50 26.09
C ALA A 232 -4.47 -10.86 25.52
N ASP A 233 -5.37 -11.86 25.56
CA ASP A 233 -5.14 -13.18 24.98
C ASP A 233 -4.97 -13.11 23.45
N ALA A 234 -5.82 -12.34 22.76
CA ALA A 234 -5.72 -12.16 21.31
C ALA A 234 -4.40 -11.48 20.89
N LEU A 235 -3.91 -10.54 21.70
CA LEU A 235 -2.62 -9.88 21.51
C LEU A 235 -1.43 -10.73 22.00
N GLY A 236 -1.67 -11.78 22.79
CA GLY A 236 -0.62 -12.57 23.43
C GLY A 236 0.22 -11.78 24.43
N VAL A 237 -0.41 -10.86 25.18
CA VAL A 237 0.29 -9.98 26.14
C VAL A 237 -0.16 -10.25 27.57
N GLY A 238 0.81 -10.21 28.49
CA GLY A 238 0.57 -10.33 29.93
C GLY A 238 0.66 -8.99 30.67
N GLU A 239 0.46 -9.05 31.99
CA GLU A 239 0.66 -7.88 32.85
C GLU A 239 2.10 -7.35 32.76
N GLY A 240 2.25 -6.03 32.66
CA GLY A 240 3.55 -5.38 32.49
C GLY A 240 4.09 -5.33 31.05
N ALA A 241 3.39 -5.92 30.08
CA ALA A 241 3.73 -5.76 28.67
C ALA A 241 3.45 -4.32 28.16
N SER A 242 3.88 -4.03 26.94
CA SER A 242 3.56 -2.79 26.23
C SER A 242 3.03 -3.08 24.84
N VAL A 243 2.17 -2.20 24.34
CA VAL A 243 1.55 -2.31 23.02
C VAL A 243 1.77 -1.06 22.17
N ARG A 244 1.95 -1.32 20.87
CA ARG A 244 1.85 -0.46 19.70
C ARG A 244 0.46 0.13 19.46
N ILE A 245 0.11 1.38 19.79
CA ILE A 245 -1.22 1.92 19.43
C ILE A 245 -1.20 3.11 18.46
N VAL A 246 -2.19 3.18 17.58
CA VAL A 246 -2.53 4.38 16.80
C VAL A 246 -4.03 4.41 16.52
N ALA A 247 -4.63 5.60 16.50
CA ALA A 247 -6.04 5.72 16.18
C ALA A 247 -6.31 5.40 14.71
N VAL A 248 -7.48 4.81 14.42
CA VAL A 248 -7.96 4.57 13.05
C VAL A 248 -8.21 5.90 12.34
#